data_AF-A0A1I4X6V8-F1
#
_entry.id   AF-A0A1I4X6V8-F1
#
_cell.length_a   1.000
_cell.length_b   1.000
_cell.length_c   1.000
_cell.angle_alpha   90.00
_cell.angle_beta   90.00
_cell.angle_gamma   90.00
#
_symmetry.space_group_name_H-M   'P 1'
#
loop_
_entity.id
_entity.type
_entity.pdbx_description
1 polymer ?
#
loop_
_entity_poly.entity_id
_entity_poly.type
_entity_poly.pdbx_seq_one_letter_code
_entity_poly.pdbx_strand_id
1 'polypeptide(L)'
;MTSNVLIVYYSQSGQLKEIIDKTTAVLLQDAEINLSTYKIEMEEEFPFPWDFYSFFNAFPDSFLQKPHKIKRIPADILNQKYDLILMYYQVWFLSPSIPINSFLQNQEAKQLLNGSRIVTISGTRNM
;
A
#
# COMPACT_ATOMS: atom_id res chain seq x y z
N MET A 1 17.75 20.55 -4.52
CA MET A 1 18.09 19.11 -4.42
C MET A 1 16.80 18.37 -4.69
N THR A 2 16.78 17.35 -5.54
CA THR A 2 15.54 16.62 -5.85
C THR A 2 15.22 15.65 -4.71
N SER A 3 14.02 15.71 -4.15
CA SER A 3 13.53 14.81 -3.11
C SER A 3 12.87 13.58 -3.72
N ASN A 4 13.25 12.38 -3.30
CA ASN A 4 12.64 11.14 -3.77
C ASN A 4 11.47 10.76 -2.87
N VAL A 5 10.27 10.71 -3.45
CA VAL A 5 9.02 10.35 -2.74
C VAL A 5 8.47 9.04 -3.31
N LEU A 6 8.17 8.08 -2.45
CA LEU A 6 7.50 6.84 -2.85
C LEU A 6 6.07 6.82 -2.36
N ILE A 7 5.13 6.50 -3.25
CA ILE A 7 3.77 6.11 -2.90
C ILE A 7 3.73 4.58 -2.81
N VAL A 8 3.31 4.03 -1.67
CA VAL A 8 3.05 2.60 -1.49
C VAL A 8 1.55 2.41 -1.22
N TYR A 9 0.91 1.49 -1.94
CA TYR A 9 -0.52 1.23 -1.73
C TYR A 9 -0.96 -0.15 -2.20
N TYR A 10 -2.10 -0.62 -1.70
CA TYR A 10 -2.87 -1.70 -2.30
C TYR A 10 -4.26 -1.19 -2.70
N SER A 11 -4.75 -1.51 -3.88
CA SER A 11 -6.11 -1.16 -4.29
C SER A 11 -6.75 -2.30 -5.06
N GLN A 12 -7.87 -2.78 -4.53
CA GLN A 12 -8.67 -3.83 -5.11
C GLN A 12 -9.72 -3.28 -6.09
N SER A 13 -10.44 -2.23 -5.69
CA SER A 13 -11.54 -1.62 -6.45
C SER A 13 -11.15 -0.40 -7.29
N GLY A 14 -9.90 0.05 -7.18
CA GLY A 14 -9.43 1.32 -7.77
C GLY A 14 -9.65 2.55 -6.89
N GLN A 15 -10.55 2.49 -5.89
CA GLN A 15 -10.90 3.68 -5.09
C GLN A 15 -9.72 4.31 -4.34
N LEU A 16 -8.84 3.50 -3.75
CA LEU A 16 -7.66 4.05 -3.06
C LEU A 16 -6.69 4.71 -4.06
N LYS A 17 -6.63 4.22 -5.30
CA LYS A 17 -5.84 4.83 -6.38
C LYS A 17 -6.40 6.20 -6.78
N GLU A 18 -7.72 6.35 -6.83
CA GLU A 18 -8.34 7.67 -7.06
C GLU A 18 -8.02 8.67 -5.94
N ILE A 19 -7.99 8.21 -4.67
CA ILE A 19 -7.59 9.05 -3.53
C ILE A 19 -6.14 9.51 -3.71
N ILE A 20 -5.23 8.56 -4.00
CA ILE A 20 -3.82 8.85 -4.28
C ILE A 20 -3.71 9.94 -5.36
N ASP A 21 -4.31 9.71 -6.53
CA ASP A 21 -4.20 10.61 -7.67
C ASP A 21 -4.64 12.05 -7.34
N LYS A 22 -5.71 12.20 -6.56
CA LYS A 22 -6.20 13.51 -6.12
C LYS A 22 -5.28 14.16 -5.09
N THR A 23 -4.80 13.39 -4.12
CA THR A 23 -3.97 13.90 -3.02
C THR A 23 -2.52 14.20 -3.42
N THR A 24 -2.00 13.54 -4.47
CA THR A 24 -0.63 13.71 -4.93
C THR A 24 -0.51 14.51 -6.23
N ALA A 25 -1.62 15.03 -6.77
CA ALA A 25 -1.64 15.81 -8.01
C ALA A 25 -0.68 17.01 -7.99
N VAL A 26 -0.57 17.71 -6.84
CA VAL A 26 0.33 18.86 -6.68
C VAL A 26 1.81 18.46 -6.66
N LEU A 27 2.12 17.25 -6.16
CA LEU A 27 3.50 16.75 -6.08
C LEU A 27 4.06 16.42 -7.46
N LEU A 28 3.19 16.03 -8.41
CA LEU A 28 3.56 15.76 -9.80
C LEU A 28 3.99 17.02 -10.57
N GLN A 29 3.63 18.20 -10.09
CA GLN A 29 3.93 19.49 -10.74
C GLN A 29 5.22 20.11 -10.24
N ASP A 30 5.80 19.56 -9.16
CA ASP A 30 7.02 20.07 -8.55
C ASP A 30 8.26 19.42 -9.19
N ALA A 31 9.06 20.21 -9.90
CA ALA A 31 10.28 19.74 -10.55
C ALA A 31 11.37 19.30 -9.56
N GLU A 32 11.25 19.66 -8.28
CA GLU A 32 12.15 19.21 -7.22
C GLU A 32 11.71 17.89 -6.57
N ILE A 33 10.59 17.29 -7.01
CA ILE A 33 10.09 16.02 -6.49
C ILE A 33 10.20 14.93 -7.56
N ASN A 34 10.91 13.84 -7.22
CA ASN A 34 10.88 12.61 -8.00
C ASN A 34 9.90 11.63 -7.36
N LEU A 35 8.73 11.46 -7.97
CA LEU A 35 7.64 10.64 -7.44
C LEU A 35 7.62 9.24 -8.06
N SER A 36 7.86 8.22 -7.24
CA SER A 36 7.70 6.81 -7.60
C SER A 36 6.40 6.26 -7.01
N THR A 37 5.81 5.26 -7.66
CA THR A 37 4.59 4.60 -7.18
C THR A 37 4.77 3.09 -7.22
N TYR A 38 4.52 2.44 -6.08
CA TYR A 38 4.52 0.99 -5.93
C TYR A 38 3.14 0.50 -5.47
N LYS A 39 2.50 -0.29 -6.32
CA LYS A 39 1.30 -1.03 -5.97
C LYS A 39 1.73 -2.38 -5.40
N ILE A 40 1.33 -2.69 -4.17
CA ILE A 40 1.44 -4.02 -3.59
C ILE A 40 0.55 -4.95 -4.43
N GLU A 41 1.12 -6.07 -4.86
CA GLU A 41 0.43 -7.11 -5.60
C GLU A 41 0.47 -8.41 -4.81
N MET A 42 -0.66 -9.09 -4.70
CA MET A 42 -0.72 -10.38 -4.02
C MET A 42 -0.26 -11.48 -4.97
N GLU A 43 0.28 -12.59 -4.45
CA GLU A 43 0.43 -13.80 -5.26
C GLU A 43 -0.97 -14.36 -5.63
N GLU A 44 -1.91 -14.29 -4.69
CA GLU A 44 -3.33 -14.62 -4.87
C GLU A 44 -4.18 -13.37 -4.62
N GLU A 45 -4.78 -12.83 -5.68
CA GLU A 45 -5.57 -11.60 -5.60
C GLU A 45 -6.94 -11.84 -4.95
N PHE A 46 -7.38 -10.88 -4.12
CA PHE A 46 -8.70 -10.90 -3.52
C PHE A 46 -9.79 -10.55 -4.55
N PRO A 47 -10.93 -11.25 -4.56
CA PRO A 47 -11.97 -11.07 -5.57
C PRO A 47 -12.66 -9.70 -5.45
N PHE A 48 -12.94 -9.06 -6.58
CA PHE A 48 -13.76 -7.86 -6.63
C PHE A 48 -14.72 -7.91 -7.83
N PRO A 49 -16.05 -7.68 -7.61
CA PRO A 49 -16.70 -7.48 -6.32
C PRO A 49 -16.63 -8.73 -5.43
N TRP A 50 -16.73 -8.55 -4.12
CA TRP A 50 -16.75 -9.65 -3.16
C TRP A 50 -18.09 -10.39 -3.22
N ASP A 51 -18.05 -11.71 -3.18
CA ASP A 51 -19.21 -12.51 -2.82
C ASP A 51 -19.28 -12.68 -1.29
N PHE A 52 -20.41 -13.18 -0.80
CA PHE A 52 -20.66 -13.34 0.64
C PHE A 52 -19.61 -14.24 1.31
N TYR A 53 -19.25 -15.36 0.70
CA TYR A 53 -18.32 -16.32 1.30
C TYR A 53 -16.90 -15.77 1.32
N SER A 54 -16.40 -15.22 0.21
CA SER A 54 -15.06 -14.64 0.16
C SER A 54 -14.91 -13.47 1.12
N PHE A 55 -15.94 -12.62 1.25
CA PHE A 55 -15.93 -11.50 2.20
C PHE A 55 -15.72 -11.97 3.64
N PHE A 56 -16.55 -12.91 4.14
CA PHE A 56 -16.41 -13.40 5.51
C PHE A 56 -15.18 -14.30 5.70
N ASN A 57 -14.71 -14.99 4.66
CA ASN A 57 -13.49 -15.79 4.74
C ASN A 57 -12.23 -14.93 4.97
N ALA A 58 -12.24 -13.66 4.55
CA ALA A 58 -11.15 -12.73 4.82
C ALA A 58 -11.12 -12.22 6.28
N PHE A 59 -12.22 -12.34 7.03
CA PHE A 59 -12.33 -11.78 8.40
C PHE A 59 -11.26 -12.32 9.36
N PRO A 60 -11.10 -13.66 9.55
CA PRO A 60 -10.17 -14.18 10.55
C PRO A 60 -8.73 -13.73 10.30
N ASP A 61 -8.30 -13.76 9.04
CA ASP A 61 -6.93 -13.42 8.67
C ASP A 61 -6.67 -11.91 8.75
N SER A 62 -7.66 -11.09 8.38
CA SER A 62 -7.58 -9.64 8.54
C SER A 62 -7.50 -9.24 10.01
N PHE A 63 -8.41 -9.76 10.84
CA PHE A 63 -8.48 -9.43 12.27
C PHE A 63 -7.26 -9.94 13.05
N LEU A 64 -6.81 -11.17 12.77
CA LEU A 64 -5.61 -11.74 13.39
C LEU A 64 -4.31 -11.26 12.75
N GLN A 65 -4.39 -10.40 11.72
CA GLN A 65 -3.23 -9.89 10.98
C GLN A 65 -2.31 -11.00 10.47
N LYS A 66 -2.89 -12.09 9.94
CA LYS A 66 -2.14 -13.17 9.32
C LYS A 66 -1.66 -12.74 7.93
N PRO A 67 -0.35 -12.75 7.65
CA PRO A 67 0.17 -12.33 6.37
C PRO A 67 -0.12 -13.36 5.28
N HIS A 68 -0.46 -12.88 4.09
CA HIS A 68 -0.53 -13.62 2.83
C HIS A 68 0.71 -13.31 2.00
N LYS A 69 0.95 -14.09 0.94
CA LYS A 69 2.11 -13.87 0.07
C LYS A 69 1.87 -12.71 -0.88
N ILE A 70 2.86 -11.82 -0.98
CA ILE A 70 2.91 -10.74 -1.96
C ILE A 70 3.93 -11.07 -3.04
N LYS A 71 3.73 -10.54 -4.25
CA LYS A 71 4.76 -10.56 -5.29
C LYS A 71 5.98 -9.76 -4.82
N ARG A 72 7.15 -10.11 -5.37
CA ARG A 72 8.41 -9.42 -5.12
C ARG A 72 8.30 -7.91 -5.37
N ILE A 73 8.90 -7.11 -4.51
CA ILE A 73 9.06 -5.68 -4.75
C ILE A 73 10.05 -5.50 -5.92
N PRO A 74 9.73 -4.73 -6.96
CA PRO A 74 10.65 -4.45 -8.06
C PRO A 74 11.98 -3.89 -7.56
N ALA A 75 13.09 -4.33 -8.17
CA ALA A 75 14.43 -4.00 -7.69
C ALA A 75 14.75 -2.49 -7.79
N ASP A 76 14.17 -1.80 -8.76
CA ASP A 76 14.27 -0.34 -8.93
C ASP A 76 13.58 0.43 -7.79
N ILE A 77 12.47 -0.09 -7.26
CA ILE A 77 11.82 0.45 -6.05
C ILE A 77 12.64 0.09 -4.81
N LEU A 78 13.04 -1.18 -4.66
CA LEU A 78 13.68 -1.68 -3.44
C LEU A 78 15.08 -1.07 -3.19
N ASN A 79 15.81 -0.76 -4.25
CA ASN A 79 17.19 -0.26 -4.16
C ASN A 79 17.30 1.27 -4.18
N GLN A 80 16.17 1.99 -4.28
CA GLN A 80 16.15 3.45 -4.21
C GLN A 80 16.02 3.92 -2.76
N LYS A 81 16.69 5.04 -2.43
CA LYS A 81 16.49 5.74 -1.16
C LYS A 81 15.37 6.77 -1.31
N TYR A 82 14.42 6.75 -0.39
CA TYR A 82 13.31 7.68 -0.37
C TYR A 82 13.40 8.60 0.85
N ASP A 83 13.27 9.90 0.61
CA ASP A 83 13.23 10.92 1.66
C ASP A 83 11.88 10.91 2.40
N LEU A 84 10.84 10.46 1.70
CA LEU A 84 9.47 10.32 2.19
C LEU A 84 8.77 9.13 1.51
N ILE A 85 8.06 8.34 2.31
CA ILE A 85 7.15 7.30 1.84
C ILE A 85 5.72 7.68 2.26
N LEU A 86 4.84 7.83 1.28
CA LEU A 86 3.41 8.00 1.45
C LEU A 86 2.74 6.62 1.36
N MET A 87 2.36 6.07 2.51
CA MET A 87 1.73 4.76 2.60
C MET A 87 0.21 4.90 2.66
N TYR A 88 -0.45 4.61 1.55
CA TYR A 88 -1.90 4.60 1.47
C TYR A 88 -2.44 3.20 1.78
N TYR A 89 -3.42 3.12 2.67
CA TYR A 89 -4.03 1.85 3.03
C TYR A 89 -5.53 1.96 3.27
N GLN A 90 -6.22 0.83 3.15
CA GLN A 90 -7.60 0.65 3.59
C GLN A 90 -7.66 -0.31 4.78
N VAL A 91 -8.76 -0.22 5.52
CA VAL A 91 -9.05 -1.10 6.66
C VAL A 91 -10.06 -2.15 6.23
N TRP A 92 -9.80 -3.40 6.61
CA TRP A 92 -10.76 -4.51 6.54
C TRP A 92 -10.99 -5.03 7.96
N PHE A 93 -12.26 -5.09 8.37
CA PHE A 93 -12.65 -5.58 9.70
C PHE A 93 -11.89 -4.92 10.87
N LEU A 94 -11.81 -3.58 10.86
CA LEU A 94 -11.14 -2.75 11.88
C LEU A 94 -9.62 -2.95 11.98
N SER A 95 -9.01 -3.66 11.04
CA SER A 95 -7.57 -3.86 10.93
C SER A 95 -7.04 -3.41 9.55
N PRO A 96 -5.75 -3.07 9.38
CA PRO A 96 -5.18 -2.88 8.05
C PRO A 96 -5.52 -4.09 7.17
N SER A 97 -5.86 -3.84 5.90
CA SER A 97 -6.22 -4.92 4.98
C SER A 97 -5.10 -5.98 4.91
N ILE A 98 -5.48 -7.22 4.59
CA ILE A 98 -4.52 -8.33 4.50
C ILE A 98 -3.32 -7.96 3.60
N PRO A 99 -3.47 -7.36 2.41
CA PRO A 99 -2.34 -6.93 1.57
C PRO A 99 -1.39 -5.94 2.25
N ILE A 100 -1.94 -4.97 2.99
CA ILE A 100 -1.15 -3.95 3.68
C ILE A 100 -0.39 -4.57 4.85
N ASN A 101 -1.07 -5.39 5.66
CA ASN A 101 -0.43 -6.10 6.74
C ASN A 101 0.63 -7.10 6.25
N SER A 102 0.35 -7.79 5.14
CA SER A 102 1.30 -8.70 4.48
C SER A 102 2.56 -7.98 4.01
N PHE A 103 2.39 -6.80 3.41
CA PHE A 103 3.51 -5.93 3.06
C PHE A 103 4.29 -5.51 4.31
N LEU A 104 3.65 -5.02 5.36
CA LEU A 104 4.35 -4.57 6.58
C LEU A 104 5.14 -5.68 7.29
N GLN A 105 4.74 -6.95 7.14
CA GLN A 105 5.44 -8.12 7.68
C GLN A 105 6.48 -8.72 6.72
N ASN A 106 6.60 -8.21 5.50
CA ASN A 106 7.54 -8.69 4.50
C ASN A 106 8.96 -8.13 4.73
N GLN A 107 9.99 -8.95 4.48
CA GLN A 107 11.39 -8.54 4.67
C GLN A 107 11.87 -7.47 3.67
N GLU A 108 11.44 -7.54 2.40
CA GLU A 108 11.75 -6.52 1.39
C GLU A 108 11.09 -5.20 1.75
N ALA A 109 9.85 -5.23 2.23
CA ALA A 109 9.19 -4.03 2.73
C ALA A 109 9.91 -3.44 3.94
N LYS A 110 10.36 -4.29 4.89
CA LYS A 110 11.17 -3.84 6.03
C LYS A 110 12.46 -3.16 5.57
N GLN A 111 13.12 -3.68 4.53
CA GLN A 111 14.29 -3.04 3.92
C GLN A 111 13.92 -1.69 3.29
N LEU A 112 12.85 -1.63 2.48
CA LEU A 112 12.38 -0.45 1.78
C LEU A 112 11.99 0.70 2.74
N LEU A 113 11.34 0.36 3.85
CA LEU A 113 10.84 1.32 4.83
C LEU A 113 11.94 1.80 5.80
N ASN A 114 13.06 1.09 5.91
CA ASN A 114 14.07 1.37 6.92
C ASN A 114 14.76 2.73 6.70
N GLY A 115 14.74 3.58 7.73
CA GLY A 115 15.39 4.90 7.71
C GLY A 115 14.63 5.98 6.93
N SER A 116 13.50 5.64 6.30
CA SER A 116 12.66 6.58 5.55
C SER A 116 11.66 7.29 6.47
N ARG A 117 11.34 8.55 6.18
CA ARG A 117 10.19 9.21 6.83
C ARG A 117 8.91 8.64 6.22
N ILE A 118 7.95 8.26 7.04
CA ILE A 118 6.71 7.62 6.57
C ILE A 118 5.52 8.44 7.03
N VAL A 119 4.64 8.80 6.09
CA VAL A 119 3.31 9.33 6.36
C VAL A 119 2.30 8.29 5.91
N THR A 120 1.37 7.95 6.79
CA THR A 120 0.30 7.00 6.46
C THR A 120 -0.99 7.75 6.15
N ILE A 121 -1.71 7.30 5.14
CA ILE A 121 -2.99 7.87 4.70
C ILE A 121 -4.00 6.73 4.64
N SER A 122 -5.02 6.81 5.48
CA SER A 122 -6.07 5.78 5.53
C SER A 122 -7.27 6.19 4.68
N GLY A 123 -7.54 5.44 3.63
CA GLY A 123 -8.75 5.57 2.80
C GLY A 123 -9.83 4.61 3.28
N THR A 124 -10.54 4.96 4.34
CA THR A 124 -11.57 4.10 4.97
C THR A 124 -12.97 4.60 4.69
N ARG A 125 -13.86 3.66 4.35
CA ARG A 125 -15.31 3.90 4.33
C ARG A 125 -15.90 3.53 5.68
N ASN A 126 -17.11 4.02 5.96
CA ASN A 126 -17.84 3.69 7.18
C ASN A 126 -17.84 2.16 7.38
N MET A 127 -17.46 1.73 8.59
CA MET A 127 -17.35 0.32 8.96
C MET A 127 -18.67 -0.18 9.54
#